data_AF-A0A7W6DQQ9-F1
#
_entry.id   AF-A0A7W6DQQ9-F1
#
_cell.length_a   1.000
_cell.length_b   1.000
_cell.length_c   1.000
_cell.angle_alpha   90.00
_cell.angle_beta   90.00
_cell.angle_gamma   90.00
#
_symmetry.space_group_name_H-M   'P 1'
#
loop_
_entity.id
_entity.type
_entity.pdbx_description
1 polymer ?
#
loop_
_entity_poly.entity_id
_entity_poly.type
_entity_poly.pdbx_seq_one_letter_code
_entity_poly.pdbx_strand_id
1 'polypeptide(L)'
;MTDGHTERMDDAGLEGLFAAARDDAPVPSGDFMARLTEQALAEMPVAGAQVPEPRPGLWAQLWPALGGWRGLSGLVTACAVGVWLGISPPAAMTTGLGLDDLWGRNADLGEMGVDPLSGFELALLEG
;
A
#
# COMPACT_ATOMS: atom_id res chain seq x y z
N MET A 1 -23.66 14.33 7.36
CA MET A 1 -24.51 13.29 6.77
C MET A 1 -24.19 13.30 5.28
N THR A 2 -23.09 12.63 4.92
CA THR A 2 -22.46 12.70 3.59
C THR A 2 -22.94 11.54 2.73
N ASP A 3 -23.25 11.88 1.49
CA ASP A 3 -23.98 11.09 0.49
C ASP A 3 -23.37 9.71 0.18
N GLY A 4 -24.14 8.66 0.46
CA GLY A 4 -23.87 7.27 0.04
C GLY A 4 -24.45 6.94 -1.34
N HIS A 5 -24.37 7.87 -2.29
CA HIS A 5 -25.02 7.75 -3.60
C HIS A 5 -24.14 7.25 -4.75
N THR A 6 -22.81 7.19 -4.58
CA THR A 6 -21.89 6.76 -5.67
C THR A 6 -21.60 5.25 -5.65
N GLU A 7 -21.62 4.59 -4.50
CA GLU A 7 -21.26 3.15 -4.41
C GLU A 7 -22.39 2.20 -4.87
N ARG A 8 -23.67 2.62 -4.78
CA ARG A 8 -24.81 1.78 -5.20
C ARG A 8 -24.96 1.62 -6.70
N MET A 9 -24.39 2.51 -7.50
CA MET A 9 -24.47 2.45 -8.96
C MET A 9 -23.51 1.42 -9.58
N ASP A 10 -22.66 0.77 -8.77
CA ASP A 10 -21.69 -0.20 -9.27
C ASP A 10 -22.18 -1.66 -9.09
N ASP A 11 -22.60 -2.06 -7.88
CA ASP A 11 -22.95 -3.46 -7.62
C ASP A 11 -24.23 -3.95 -8.34
N ALA A 12 -25.28 -3.14 -8.36
CA ALA A 12 -26.54 -3.53 -8.99
C ALA A 12 -26.45 -3.56 -10.53
N GLY A 13 -25.61 -2.70 -11.10
CA GLY A 13 -25.31 -2.72 -12.54
C GLY A 13 -24.45 -3.92 -12.91
N LEU A 14 -23.43 -4.22 -12.10
CA LEU A 14 -22.55 -5.37 -12.27
C LEU A 14 -23.31 -6.70 -12.17
N GLU A 15 -24.21 -6.83 -11.19
CA GLU A 15 -25.05 -8.03 -11.05
C GLU A 15 -25.96 -8.23 -12.27
N GLY A 16 -26.50 -7.14 -12.84
CA GLY A 16 -27.27 -7.19 -14.09
C GLY A 16 -26.45 -7.69 -15.28
N LEU A 17 -25.19 -7.25 -15.41
CA LEU A 17 -24.27 -7.72 -16.45
C LEU A 17 -23.91 -9.20 -16.24
N PHE A 18 -23.69 -9.64 -15.00
CA PHE A 18 -23.42 -11.05 -14.70
C PHE A 18 -24.63 -11.95 -14.91
N ALA A 19 -25.84 -11.47 -14.61
CA ALA A 19 -27.07 -12.20 -14.92
C ALA A 19 -27.22 -12.39 -16.44
N ALA A 20 -27.01 -11.34 -17.23
CA ALA A 20 -27.05 -11.43 -18.69
C ALA A 20 -25.98 -12.40 -19.25
N ALA A 21 -24.77 -12.38 -18.69
CA ALA A 21 -23.69 -13.28 -19.10
C ALA A 21 -23.95 -14.76 -18.72
N ARG A 22 -24.74 -15.02 -17.67
CA ARG A 22 -25.16 -16.40 -17.30
C ARG A 22 -26.23 -16.92 -18.26
N ASP A 23 -27.16 -16.07 -18.68
CA ASP A 23 -28.24 -16.44 -19.59
C ASP A 23 -27.72 -16.77 -20.99
N ASP A 24 -26.70 -16.04 -21.46
CA ASP A 24 -26.03 -16.27 -22.76
C ASP A 24 -24.61 -16.82 -22.56
N ALA A 25 -24.48 -17.89 -21.77
CA ALA A 25 -23.17 -18.51 -21.54
C ALA A 25 -22.70 -19.27 -22.80
N PRO A 26 -21.66 -18.80 -23.52
CA PRO A 26 -21.18 -19.49 -24.70
C PRO A 26 -20.50 -20.79 -24.28
N VAL A 27 -20.89 -21.90 -24.92
CA VAL A 27 -20.29 -23.21 -24.65
C VAL A 27 -18.86 -23.22 -25.20
N PRO A 28 -17.83 -23.45 -24.37
CA PRO A 28 -16.45 -23.51 -24.83
C PRO A 28 -16.24 -24.68 -25.80
N SER A 29 -15.36 -24.51 -26.79
CA SER A 29 -15.05 -25.57 -27.76
C SER A 29 -14.34 -26.76 -27.09
N GLY A 30 -14.54 -27.96 -27.64
CA GLY A 30 -13.89 -29.18 -27.13
C GLY A 30 -12.36 -29.08 -27.12
N ASP A 31 -11.78 -28.46 -28.15
CA ASP A 31 -10.33 -28.23 -28.24
C ASP A 31 -9.82 -27.28 -27.14
N PHE A 32 -10.59 -26.25 -26.81
CA PHE A 32 -10.26 -25.35 -25.70
C PHE A 32 -10.31 -26.11 -24.37
N MET A 33 -11.35 -26.90 -24.14
CA MET A 33 -11.48 -27.71 -22.93
C MET A 33 -10.36 -28.73 -22.79
N ALA A 34 -9.92 -29.36 -23.89
CA ALA A 34 -8.78 -30.27 -23.89
C ALA A 34 -7.47 -29.57 -23.46
N ARG A 35 -7.17 -28.40 -24.04
CA ARG A 35 -5.99 -27.60 -23.67
C ARG A 35 -6.06 -27.11 -22.23
N LEU A 36 -7.22 -26.63 -21.78
CA LEU A 36 -7.44 -26.19 -20.41
C LEU A 36 -7.18 -27.33 -19.42
N THR A 37 -7.65 -28.53 -19.73
CA THR A 37 -7.45 -29.72 -18.88
C THR A 37 -5.97 -30.11 -18.82
N GLU A 38 -5.28 -30.08 -19.96
CA GLU A 38 -3.84 -30.35 -20.02
C GLU A 38 -3.03 -29.33 -19.19
N GLN A 39 -3.37 -28.03 -19.30
CA GLN A 39 -2.76 -26.97 -18.49
C GLN A 39 -3.04 -27.16 -16.99
N ALA A 40 -4.27 -27.51 -16.62
CA ALA A 40 -4.64 -27.76 -15.23
C ALA A 40 -3.88 -28.96 -14.65
N LEU A 41 -3.70 -30.03 -15.43
CA LEU A 41 -2.91 -31.20 -15.03
C LEU A 41 -1.42 -30.88 -14.90
N ALA A 42 -0.89 -29.99 -15.76
CA ALA A 42 0.51 -29.56 -15.68
C ALA A 42 0.80 -28.72 -14.42
N GLU A 43 -0.16 -27.89 -14.00
CA GLU A 43 -0.02 -27.02 -12.83
C GLU A 43 -0.42 -27.72 -11.51
N MET A 44 -1.04 -28.92 -11.59
CA MET A 44 -1.39 -29.67 -10.39
C MET A 44 -0.13 -30.01 -9.59
N PRO A 45 -0.05 -29.61 -8.31
CA PRO A 45 1.09 -29.95 -7.48
C PRO A 45 1.14 -31.46 -7.31
N VAL A 46 2.20 -32.08 -7.85
CA VAL A 46 2.44 -33.51 -7.68
C VAL A 46 2.76 -33.76 -6.20
N ALA A 47 1.86 -34.43 -5.49
CA ALA A 47 2.06 -34.81 -4.10
C ALA A 47 3.37 -35.62 -3.97
N GLY A 48 4.38 -35.03 -3.33
CA GLY A 48 5.69 -35.65 -3.12
C GLY A 48 6.81 -35.21 -4.08
N ALA A 49 6.54 -34.34 -5.06
CA ALA A 49 7.60 -33.73 -5.86
C ALA A 49 8.26 -32.59 -5.05
N GLN A 50 9.17 -32.94 -4.14
CA GLN A 50 10.10 -31.95 -3.58
C GLN A 50 11.16 -31.64 -4.64
N VAL A 51 10.84 -30.75 -5.57
CA VAL A 51 11.87 -30.10 -6.38
C VAL A 51 12.77 -29.34 -5.41
N PRO A 52 14.11 -29.48 -5.47
CA PRO A 52 14.99 -28.65 -4.68
C PRO A 52 14.77 -27.20 -5.09
N GLU A 53 14.01 -26.45 -4.28
CA GLU A 53 13.78 -25.04 -4.51
C GLU A 53 15.14 -24.33 -4.46
N PRO A 54 15.59 -23.70 -5.56
CA PRO A 54 16.76 -22.85 -5.51
C PRO A 54 16.47 -21.77 -4.48
N ARG A 55 17.39 -21.58 -3.52
CA ARG A 55 17.21 -20.59 -2.44
C ARG A 55 16.79 -19.27 -3.08
N PRO A 56 15.56 -18.78 -2.83
CA PRO A 56 15.08 -17.60 -3.51
C PRO A 56 16.00 -16.44 -3.12
N GLY A 57 16.56 -15.77 -4.12
CA GLY A 57 17.36 -14.57 -3.90
C GLY A 57 16.57 -13.55 -3.09
N LEU A 58 17.26 -12.63 -2.40
CA LEU A 58 16.61 -11.63 -1.53
C LEU A 58 15.48 -10.88 -2.24
N TRP A 59 15.65 -10.58 -3.52
CA TRP A 59 14.62 -9.98 -4.38
C TRP A 59 13.38 -10.85 -4.60
N ALA A 60 13.56 -12.16 -4.79
CA ALA A 60 12.46 -13.11 -4.96
C ALA A 60 11.67 -13.35 -3.66
N GLN A 61 12.27 -13.09 -2.49
CA GLN A 61 11.58 -13.10 -1.20
C GLN A 61 10.84 -11.79 -0.91
N LEU A 62 11.39 -10.66 -1.36
CA LEU A 62 10.74 -9.35 -1.22
C LEU A 62 9.51 -9.20 -2.12
N TRP A 63 9.52 -9.78 -3.33
CA TRP A 63 8.40 -9.69 -4.27
C TRP A 63 7.05 -10.20 -3.73
N PRO A 64 6.97 -11.39 -3.09
CA PRO A 64 5.73 -11.84 -2.45
C PRO A 64 5.39 -11.04 -1.18
N ALA A 65 6.39 -10.56 -0.42
CA ALA A 65 6.15 -9.69 0.74
C ALA A 65 5.55 -8.32 0.34
N LEU A 66 5.92 -7.82 -0.84
CA LEU A 66 5.34 -6.65 -1.48
C LEU A 66 4.01 -6.96 -2.19
N GLY A 67 3.41 -8.14 -2.01
CA GLY A 67 2.12 -8.49 -2.61
C GLY A 67 2.14 -8.62 -4.14
N GLY A 68 3.33 -8.79 -4.73
CA GLY A 68 3.53 -8.86 -6.17
C GLY A 68 3.07 -7.59 -6.89
N TRP A 69 2.38 -7.77 -8.02
CA TRP A 69 1.86 -6.66 -8.83
C TRP A 69 0.89 -5.74 -8.05
N ARG A 70 0.14 -6.30 -7.09
CA ARG A 70 -0.82 -5.52 -6.29
C ARG A 70 -0.12 -4.54 -5.35
N GLY A 71 0.90 -4.96 -4.61
CA GLY A 71 1.60 -3.98 -3.76
C GLY A 71 2.53 -3.05 -4.55
N LEU A 72 3.00 -3.43 -5.75
CA LEU A 72 3.66 -2.47 -6.66
C LEU A 72 2.71 -1.33 -7.04
N SER A 73 1.44 -1.63 -7.35
CA SER A 73 0.43 -0.60 -7.64
C SER A 73 0.17 0.32 -6.44
N GLY A 74 0.19 -0.23 -5.22
CA GLY A 74 0.09 0.54 -3.98
C GLY A 74 1.30 1.44 -3.76
N LEU A 75 2.52 0.94 -3.98
CA LEU A 75 3.77 1.70 -3.88
C LEU A 75 3.79 2.88 -4.85
N VAL A 76 3.42 2.65 -6.12
CA VAL A 76 3.31 3.72 -7.13
C VAL A 76 2.29 4.77 -6.71
N THR A 77 1.14 4.34 -6.20
CA THR A 77 0.10 5.26 -5.70
C THR A 77 0.60 6.06 -4.50
N ALA A 78 1.29 5.44 -3.54
CA ALA A 78 1.88 6.13 -2.40
C ALA A 78 2.93 7.17 -2.83
N CYS A 79 3.77 6.84 -3.82
CA CYS A 79 4.72 7.79 -4.42
C CYS A 79 3.99 8.97 -5.10
N ALA A 80 2.94 8.69 -5.89
CA ALA A 80 2.15 9.73 -6.54
C ALA A 80 1.47 10.65 -5.52
N VAL A 81 0.91 10.09 -4.44
CA VAL A 81 0.33 10.86 -3.33
C VAL A 81 1.40 11.70 -2.61
N GLY A 82 2.60 11.15 -2.38
CA GLY A 82 3.72 11.90 -1.79
C GLY A 82 4.17 13.07 -2.66
N VAL A 83 4.28 12.87 -3.97
CA VAL A 83 4.61 13.93 -4.94
C VAL A 83 3.50 14.98 -5.00
N TRP A 84 2.24 14.56 -5.01
CA TRP A 84 1.08 15.46 -4.99
C TRP A 84 1.07 16.34 -3.73
N LEU A 85 1.27 15.74 -2.56
CA LEU A 85 1.35 16.46 -1.28
C LEU A 85 2.56 17.41 -1.22
N GLY A 86 3.69 17.05 -1.83
CA GLY A 86 4.87 17.92 -1.89
C GLY A 86 4.70 19.14 -2.80
N ILE A 87 4.00 18.99 -3.93
CA ILE A 87 3.78 20.08 -4.90
C ILE A 87 2.68 21.03 -4.44
N SER A 88 1.60 20.51 -3.85
CA SER A 88 0.49 21.31 -3.35
C SER A 88 0.17 20.91 -1.91
N PRO A 89 0.87 21.48 -0.91
CA PRO A 89 0.49 21.29 0.48
C PRO A 89 -0.93 21.87 0.67
N PRO A 90 -1.95 21.04 0.93
CA PRO A 90 -3.28 21.55 1.15
C PRO A 90 -3.29 22.34 2.46
N ALA A 91 -3.89 23.53 2.48
CA ALA A 91 -4.00 24.41 3.65
C ALA A 91 -4.61 23.74 4.91
N ALA A 92 -5.19 22.54 4.76
CA ALA A 92 -5.67 21.71 5.86
C ALA A 92 -4.54 21.02 6.66
N MET A 93 -3.36 20.79 6.08
CA MET A 93 -2.23 20.15 6.78
C MET A 93 -1.55 21.09 7.76
N THR A 94 -1.44 22.38 7.44
CA THR A 94 -0.97 23.39 8.38
C THR A 94 -1.96 23.46 9.56
N THR A 95 -3.21 23.84 9.30
CA THR A 95 -4.15 24.15 10.40
C THR A 95 -4.70 22.93 11.17
N GLY A 96 -4.83 21.76 10.55
CA GLY A 96 -5.53 20.61 11.13
C GLY A 96 -4.65 19.62 11.90
N LEU A 97 -3.35 19.61 11.62
CA LEU A 97 -2.36 18.74 12.28
C LEU A 97 -1.47 19.49 13.27
N GLY A 98 -1.69 20.80 13.46
CA GLY A 98 -0.86 21.65 14.32
C GLY A 98 0.60 21.69 13.86
N LEU A 99 0.86 21.51 12.56
CA LEU A 99 2.22 21.47 12.03
C LEU A 99 2.87 22.86 12.07
N ASP A 100 2.07 23.94 12.01
CA ASP A 100 2.51 25.30 12.31
C ASP A 100 2.91 25.48 13.79
N ASP A 101 2.14 24.91 14.72
CA ASP A 101 2.50 24.92 16.14
C ASP A 101 3.76 24.07 16.42
N LEU A 102 3.92 22.92 15.78
CA LEU A 102 5.12 22.07 15.89
C LEU A 102 6.35 22.73 15.25
N TRP A 103 6.21 23.35 14.08
CA TRP A 103 7.32 24.02 13.40
C TRP A 103 7.67 25.36 14.07
N GLY A 104 6.68 26.11 14.54
CA GLY A 104 6.84 27.32 15.36
C GLY A 104 7.44 27.04 16.73
N ARG A 105 7.06 25.94 17.39
CA ARG A 105 7.67 25.49 18.65
C ARG A 105 9.15 25.16 18.50
N ASN A 106 9.60 24.67 17.35
CA ASN A 106 11.04 24.48 17.09
C ASN A 106 11.80 25.81 16.91
N ALA A 107 11.14 26.87 16.44
CA ALA A 107 11.75 28.20 16.35
C ALA A 107 11.87 28.88 17.74
N ASP A 108 10.97 28.55 18.67
CA ASP A 108 10.97 29.04 20.07
C ASP A 108 11.98 28.28 20.97
N LEU A 109 12.38 27.06 20.59
CA LEU A 109 13.47 26.32 21.25
C LEU A 109 14.86 26.94 21.01
N GLY A 110 14.96 28.00 20.20
CA GLY A 110 16.18 28.79 20.04
C GLY A 110 16.40 29.82 21.16
N GLU A 111 15.37 30.19 21.94
CA GLU A 111 15.47 31.22 22.99
C GLU A 111 15.36 30.69 24.43
N MET A 112 14.95 29.44 24.66
CA MET A 112 15.29 28.76 25.91
C MET A 112 16.68 28.14 25.78
N GLY A 113 17.69 29.00 25.90
CA GLY A 113 19.10 28.63 25.89
C GLY A 113 19.41 27.59 26.97
N VAL A 114 19.38 26.31 26.60
CA VAL A 114 20.11 25.27 27.31
C VAL A 114 21.58 25.48 26.95
N ASP A 115 22.26 26.31 27.74
CA ASP A 115 23.69 26.49 27.62
C ASP A 115 24.41 25.24 28.18
N PRO A 116 25.16 24.49 27.34
CA PRO A 116 25.86 23.30 27.79
C PRO A 116 27.00 23.59 28.79
N LEU A 117 27.46 24.85 28.91
CA LEU A 117 28.43 25.25 29.94
C LEU A 117 27.80 25.32 31.34
N SER A 118 26.54 25.77 31.42
CA SER A 118 25.78 25.87 32.67
C SER A 118 25.57 24.50 33.34
N GLY A 119 25.51 23.42 32.57
CA GLY A 119 25.45 22.05 33.09
C GLY A 119 26.74 21.57 33.77
N PHE A 120 27.91 22.06 33.34
CA PHE A 120 29.21 21.71 33.95
C PHE A 120 29.46 22.48 35.25
N GLU A 121 29.08 23.76 35.30
CA GLU A 121 29.20 24.60 36.50
C GLU A 121 28.31 24.07 37.65
N LEU A 122 27.09 23.59 37.33
CA LEU A 122 26.19 22.98 38.32
C LEU A 122 26.77 21.68 38.91
N ALA A 123 27.43 20.87 38.08
CA ALA A 123 28.10 19.63 38.52
C ALA A 123 29.38 19.89 39.35
N LEU A 124 30.03 21.04 39.14
CA LEU A 124 31.19 21.48 39.94
C LEU A 124 30.78 22.12 41.27
N LEU A 125 29.57 22.69 41.35
CA LEU A 125 29.03 23.30 42.56
C LEU A 125 28.39 22.27 43.51
N GLU A 126 27.94 21.13 42.99
CA GLU A 126 27.30 20.05 43.76
C GLU A 126 28.29 18.95 44.23
N GLY A 127 29.59 19.16 44.04
CA GLY A 127 30.69 18.29 44.48
C GLY A 127 31.44 18.80 45.71
#